data_AF-A0A2S2CT32-F1
#
_entry.id   AF-A0A2S2CT32-F1
#
_cell.length_a   1.000
_cell.length_b   1.000
_cell.length_c   1.000
_cell.angle_alpha   90.00
_cell.angle_beta   90.00
_cell.angle_gamma   90.00
#
_symmetry.space_group_name_H-M   'P 1'
#
loop_
_entity.id
_entity.type
_entity.pdbx_description
1 polymer ?
#
loop_
_entity_poly.entity_id
_entity_poly.type
_entity_poly.pdbx_seq_one_letter_code
_entity_poly.pdbx_strand_id
1 'polypeptide(L)'
;MIARLCAAALCGALLGLDREMRGKAAGLRTHTLIAISAAVTTLVALEFDAVSRAGGEANSDPIRVIQGVAQAVGFISAGVMIRSGDSVHGATTAAVIWMAGALGIACGAGFYVLAGLSLALSLGVTLLFTWVMRRVPVTGKAEEREAGEE
;
A
#
# COMPACT_ATOMS: atom_id res chain seq x y z
N MET A 1 -7.53 15.80 -13.35
CA MET A 1 -6.27 15.04 -13.26
C MET A 1 -5.43 15.43 -12.04
N ILE A 2 -5.08 16.70 -11.85
CA ILE A 2 -4.24 17.16 -10.73
C ILE A 2 -4.77 16.69 -9.36
N ALA A 3 -6.06 16.90 -9.08
CA ALA A 3 -6.68 16.48 -7.83
C ALA A 3 -6.53 14.97 -7.53
N ARG A 4 -6.60 14.11 -8.57
CA ARG A 4 -6.41 12.66 -8.44
C ARG A 4 -4.99 12.31 -8.01
N LEU A 5 -3.99 12.95 -8.62
CA LEU A 5 -2.59 12.76 -8.29
C LEU A 5 -2.23 13.31 -6.91
N CYS A 6 -2.73 14.50 -6.57
CA CYS A 6 -2.56 15.08 -5.23
C CYS A 6 -3.21 14.21 -4.16
N ALA A 7 -4.41 13.69 -4.40
CA ALA A 7 -5.08 12.77 -3.48
C ALA A 7 -4.31 11.46 -3.31
N ALA A 8 -3.80 10.87 -4.39
CA ALA A 8 -2.96 9.67 -4.33
C ALA A 8 -1.66 9.91 -3.54
N ALA A 9 -0.97 11.02 -3.83
CA ALA A 9 0.23 11.41 -3.12
C ALA A 9 -0.03 11.59 -1.62
N LEU A 10 -1.12 12.28 -1.25
CA LEU A 10 -1.49 12.50 0.13
C LEU A 10 -1.83 11.17 0.84
N CYS A 11 -2.61 10.30 0.21
CA CYS A 11 -2.96 8.99 0.76
C CYS A 11 -1.71 8.13 0.99
N GLY A 12 -0.81 8.04 0.01
CA GLY A 12 0.44 7.30 0.12
C GLY A 12 1.37 7.89 1.19
N ALA A 13 1.47 9.21 1.27
CA ALA A 13 2.29 9.90 2.27
C ALA A 13 1.78 9.65 3.69
N LEU A 14 0.47 9.81 3.92
CA LEU A 14 -0.15 9.57 5.24
C LEU A 14 0.03 8.12 5.69
N LEU A 15 -0.12 7.16 4.76
CA LEU A 15 0.05 5.75 5.06
C LEU A 15 1.52 5.39 5.38
N GLY A 16 2.47 6.01 4.66
CA GLY A 16 3.91 5.82 4.88
C GLY A 16 4.51 6.60 6.04
N LEU A 17 3.83 7.65 6.54
CA LEU A 17 4.32 8.52 7.60
C LEU A 17 4.53 7.78 8.92
N ASP A 18 3.54 6.99 9.35
CA ASP A 18 3.65 6.18 10.56
C ASP A 18 4.85 5.22 10.49
N ARG A 19 5.10 4.66 9.29
CA ARG A 19 6.21 3.71 9.07
C ARG A 19 7.57 4.38 9.15
N GLU A 20 7.71 5.55 8.52
CA GLU A 20 8.93 6.37 8.55
C GLU A 20 9.29 6.75 9.99
N MET A 21 8.30 7.27 10.74
CA MET A 21 8.49 7.69 12.14
C MET A 21 8.95 6.56 13.07
N ARG A 22 8.71 5.30 12.68
CA ARG A 22 9.02 4.10 13.47
C ARG A 22 10.23 3.33 12.95
N GLY A 23 10.95 3.88 11.97
CA GLY A 23 12.09 3.23 11.35
C GLY A 23 11.74 1.88 10.71
N LYS A 24 10.50 1.69 10.26
CA LYS A 24 10.11 0.45 9.56
C LYS A 24 10.55 0.53 8.11
N ALA A 25 10.87 -0.63 7.53
CA ALA A 25 11.17 -0.75 6.10
C ALA A 25 9.99 -0.21 5.25
N ALA A 26 10.33 0.40 4.11
CA ALA A 26 9.44 1.17 3.24
C ALA A 26 8.71 2.29 4.00
N GLY A 27 9.22 3.51 3.87
CA GLY A 27 8.71 4.69 4.57
C GLY A 27 7.84 5.59 3.69
N LEU A 28 7.85 6.88 3.98
CA LEU A 28 6.98 7.88 3.36
C LEU A 28 7.22 8.00 1.85
N ARG A 29 8.49 8.06 1.44
CA ARG A 29 8.86 8.19 0.02
C ARG A 29 8.37 7.01 -0.81
N THR A 30 8.54 5.79 -0.30
CA THR A 30 8.15 4.57 -1.01
C THR A 30 6.64 4.50 -1.23
N HIS A 31 5.85 4.68 -0.17
CA HIS A 31 4.38 4.59 -0.27
C HIS A 31 3.79 5.69 -1.15
N THR A 32 4.34 6.91 -1.07
CA THR A 32 3.93 8.04 -1.92
C THR A 32 4.18 7.74 -3.40
N LEU A 33 5.37 7.26 -3.76
CA LEU A 33 5.72 6.95 -5.15
C LEU A 33 4.86 5.82 -5.73
N ILE A 34 4.59 4.78 -4.93
CA ILE A 34 3.72 3.66 -5.35
C ILE A 34 2.29 4.15 -5.60
N ALA A 35 1.73 4.96 -4.71
CA ALA A 35 0.38 5.51 -4.87
C ALA A 35 0.28 6.43 -6.09
N ILE A 36 1.27 7.32 -6.30
CA ILE A 36 1.32 8.19 -7.49
C ILE A 36 1.43 7.36 -8.76
N SER A 37 2.34 6.39 -8.79
CA SER A 37 2.54 5.51 -9.95
C SER A 37 1.24 4.79 -10.33
N ALA A 38 0.59 4.16 -9.36
CA ALA A 38 -0.69 3.48 -9.58
C ALA A 38 -1.80 4.42 -10.06
N ALA A 39 -1.86 5.66 -9.53
CA ALA A 39 -2.81 6.67 -9.97
C ALA A 39 -2.56 7.15 -11.40
N VAL A 40 -1.29 7.42 -11.76
CA VAL A 40 -0.89 7.80 -13.12
C VAL A 40 -1.22 6.69 -14.11
N THR A 41 -0.87 5.44 -13.80
CA THR A 41 -1.16 4.31 -14.69
C THR A 41 -2.66 4.10 -14.88
N THR A 42 -3.44 4.23 -13.81
CA THR A 42 -4.92 4.16 -13.89
C THR A 42 -5.48 5.28 -14.75
N LEU A 43 -4.97 6.51 -14.59
CA LEU A 43 -5.36 7.65 -15.43
C LEU A 43 -5.06 7.41 -16.90
N VAL A 44 -3.84 6.97 -17.23
CA VAL A 44 -3.45 6.65 -18.62
C VAL A 44 -4.37 5.60 -19.22
N ALA A 45 -4.73 4.56 -18.46
CA ALA A 45 -5.66 3.52 -18.92
C ALA A 45 -7.05 4.09 -19.26
N LEU A 46 -7.59 4.96 -18.40
CA LEU A 46 -8.90 5.57 -18.60
C LEU A 46 -8.92 6.56 -19.77
N GLU A 47 -7.85 7.34 -19.95
CA GLU A 47 -7.73 8.27 -21.08
C GLU A 47 -7.60 7.50 -22.41
N PHE A 48 -6.82 6.42 -22.42
CA PHE A 48 -6.70 5.57 -23.62
C PHE A 48 -8.03 4.92 -24.00
N ASP A 49 -8.76 4.39 -23.00
CA ASP A 49 -10.12 3.85 -23.20
C ASP A 49 -11.09 4.91 -23.77
N ALA A 50 -11.05 6.13 -23.23
CA ALA A 50 -11.90 7.23 -23.72
C ALA A 50 -11.60 7.59 -25.19
N VAL A 51 -10.31 7.63 -25.58
CA VAL A 51 -9.89 7.90 -26.96
C VAL A 51 -10.29 6.77 -27.91
N SER A 52 -10.03 5.51 -27.56
CA SER A 52 -10.43 4.35 -28.37
C SER A 52 -11.94 4.33 -28.62
N ARG A 53 -12.74 4.57 -27.59
CA ARG A 53 -14.21 4.64 -27.71
C ARG A 53 -14.68 5.78 -28.60
N ALA A 54 -14.04 6.94 -28.54
CA ALA A 54 -14.35 8.07 -29.42
C ALA A 54 -13.99 7.78 -30.89
N GLY A 55 -12.97 6.95 -31.13
CA GLY A 55 -12.56 6.48 -32.46
C GLY A 55 -13.40 5.34 -33.04
N GLY A 56 -14.43 4.86 -32.32
CA GLY A 56 -15.28 3.74 -32.74
C GLY A 56 -14.70 2.36 -32.45
N GLU A 57 -13.58 2.27 -31.72
CA GLU A 57 -13.05 1.00 -31.25
C GLU A 57 -13.79 0.57 -29.97
N ALA A 58 -14.48 -0.56 -30.03
CA ALA A 58 -15.29 -1.07 -28.92
C ALA A 58 -14.52 -1.99 -27.94
N ASN A 59 -13.23 -2.25 -28.19
CA ASN A 59 -12.48 -3.33 -27.54
C ASN A 59 -11.40 -2.87 -26.54
N SER A 60 -11.38 -1.59 -26.15
CA SER A 60 -10.49 -1.13 -25.07
C SER A 60 -11.00 -1.62 -23.71
N ASP A 61 -10.09 -2.18 -22.91
CA ASP A 61 -10.39 -2.70 -21.57
C ASP A 61 -9.38 -2.14 -20.55
N PRO A 62 -9.71 -1.01 -19.89
CA PRO A 62 -8.82 -0.38 -18.91
C PRO A 62 -8.62 -1.24 -17.65
N ILE A 63 -9.49 -2.23 -17.40
CA ILE A 63 -9.37 -3.13 -16.23
C ILE A 63 -8.13 -4.00 -16.35
N ARG A 64 -7.71 -4.39 -17.56
CA ARG A 64 -6.46 -5.16 -17.78
C ARG A 64 -5.24 -4.41 -17.29
N VAL A 65 -5.20 -3.09 -17.48
CA VAL A 65 -4.10 -2.26 -16.99
C VAL A 65 -4.11 -2.23 -15.45
N ILE A 66 -5.29 -2.10 -14.83
CA ILE A 66 -5.45 -2.16 -13.38
C ILE A 66 -4.98 -3.51 -12.82
N GLN A 67 -5.30 -4.63 -13.49
CA GLN A 67 -4.81 -5.96 -13.13
C GLN A 67 -3.27 -6.02 -13.20
N GLY A 68 -2.66 -5.45 -14.24
CA GLY A 68 -1.22 -5.34 -14.37
C GLY A 68 -0.57 -4.52 -13.23
N VAL A 69 -1.18 -3.39 -12.84
CA VAL A 69 -0.72 -2.60 -11.69
C VAL A 69 -0.82 -3.41 -10.40
N ALA A 70 -1.94 -4.12 -10.16
CA ALA A 70 -2.11 -4.96 -8.98
C ALA A 70 -1.04 -6.06 -8.92
N GLN A 71 -0.72 -6.71 -10.05
CA GLN A 71 0.35 -7.71 -10.12
C GLN A 71 1.74 -7.10 -9.83
N ALA A 72 2.06 -5.94 -10.40
CA ALA A 72 3.33 -5.26 -10.15
C ALA A 72 3.50 -4.85 -8.67
N VAL A 73 2.46 -4.29 -8.06
CA VAL A 73 2.44 -3.95 -6.63
C VAL A 73 2.57 -5.21 -5.76
N GLY A 74 1.93 -6.31 -6.16
CA GLY A 74 2.08 -7.61 -5.50
C GLY A 74 3.51 -8.12 -5.50
N PHE A 75 4.22 -7.98 -6.62
CA PHE A 75 5.63 -8.35 -6.71
C PHE A 75 6.52 -7.51 -5.79
N ILE A 76 6.31 -6.19 -5.73
CA ILE A 76 7.01 -5.30 -4.78
C ILE A 76 6.72 -5.70 -3.33
N SER A 77 5.46 -6.03 -3.03
CA SER A 77 5.02 -6.45 -1.69
C SER A 77 5.66 -7.78 -1.28
N ALA A 78 5.77 -8.74 -2.20
CA ALA A 78 6.47 -10.00 -1.96
C ALA A 78 7.97 -9.78 -1.73
N GLY A 79 8.59 -8.88 -2.49
CA GLY A 79 10.02 -8.58 -2.40
C GLY A 79 10.50 -8.02 -1.07
N VAL A 80 9.60 -7.45 -0.25
CA VAL A 80 9.94 -6.98 1.10
C VAL A 80 9.75 -8.04 2.19
N MET A 81 9.15 -9.19 1.87
CA MET A 81 8.99 -10.28 2.82
C MET A 81 10.24 -11.16 2.81
N ILE A 82 10.81 -11.38 3.99
CA ILE A 82 12.05 -12.17 4.15
C ILE A 82 11.77 -13.28 5.16
N ARG A 83 12.09 -14.52 4.78
CA ARG A 83 12.04 -15.67 5.67
C ARG A 83 13.40 -15.87 6.34
N SER A 84 13.40 -16.08 7.65
CA SER A 84 14.59 -16.44 8.41
C SER A 84 14.23 -17.57 9.37
N GLY A 85 14.73 -18.78 9.07
CA GLY A 85 14.31 -20.02 9.74
C GLY A 85 12.79 -20.24 9.58
N ASP A 86 12.11 -20.38 10.72
CA ASP A 86 10.65 -20.55 10.79
C ASP A 86 9.86 -19.23 10.94
N SER A 87 10.54 -18.09 10.93
CA SER A 87 9.90 -16.77 11.05
C SER A 87 9.84 -16.02 9.72
N VAL A 88 8.74 -15.30 9.50
CA VAL A 88 8.54 -14.42 8.33
C VAL A 88 8.52 -12.96 8.80
N HIS A 89 9.40 -12.16 8.23
CA HIS A 89 9.52 -10.72 8.49
C HIS A 89 8.94 -9.91 7.34
N GLY A 90 8.44 -8.71 7.63
CA GLY A 90 7.99 -7.76 6.62
C GLY A 90 6.54 -7.91 6.16
N ALA A 91 5.77 -8.87 6.69
CA ALA A 91 4.38 -9.12 6.29
C ALA A 91 3.49 -7.87 6.38
N THR A 92 3.56 -7.10 7.48
CA THR A 92 2.79 -5.85 7.60
C THR A 92 3.27 -4.79 6.61
N THR A 93 4.58 -4.69 6.37
CA THR A 93 5.12 -3.74 5.39
C THR A 93 4.63 -4.09 3.98
N ALA A 94 4.63 -5.37 3.61
CA ALA A 94 4.06 -5.85 2.36
C ALA A 94 2.57 -5.45 2.21
N ALA A 95 1.77 -5.66 3.26
CA ALA A 95 0.36 -5.28 3.25
C ALA A 95 0.16 -3.75 3.08
N VAL A 96 1.00 -2.93 3.72
CA VAL A 96 0.89 -1.46 3.60
C VAL A 96 1.31 -0.97 2.21
N ILE A 97 2.35 -1.59 1.62
CA ILE A 97 2.77 -1.35 0.23
C ILE A 97 1.63 -1.66 -0.74
N TRP A 98 0.98 -2.82 -0.57
CA TRP A 98 -0.19 -3.20 -1.35
C TRP A 98 -1.31 -2.15 -1.23
N MET A 99 -1.61 -1.73 -0.01
CA MET A 99 -2.64 -0.74 0.27
C MET A 99 -2.34 0.62 -0.37
N ALA A 100 -1.07 1.06 -0.41
CA ALA A 100 -0.69 2.29 -1.11
C ALA A 100 -0.99 2.22 -2.61
N GLY A 101 -0.71 1.07 -3.25
CA GLY A 101 -1.07 0.83 -4.65
C GLY A 101 -2.58 0.88 -4.88
N ALA A 102 -3.36 0.20 -4.03
CA ALA A 102 -4.82 0.20 -4.10
C ALA A 102 -5.42 1.62 -3.93
N LEU A 103 -4.92 2.40 -2.98
CA LEU A 103 -5.33 3.81 -2.80
C LEU A 103 -4.97 4.66 -4.02
N GLY A 104 -3.80 4.42 -4.62
CA GLY A 104 -3.40 5.04 -5.89
C GLY A 104 -4.38 4.75 -7.01
N ILE A 105 -4.77 3.48 -7.20
CA ILE A 105 -5.79 3.08 -8.20
C ILE A 105 -7.12 3.78 -7.94
N ALA A 106 -7.61 3.76 -6.68
CA ALA A 106 -8.88 4.39 -6.33
C ALA A 106 -8.87 5.91 -6.59
N CYS A 107 -7.79 6.61 -6.21
CA CYS A 107 -7.60 8.02 -6.51
C CYS A 107 -7.49 8.29 -8.01
N GLY A 108 -6.74 7.46 -8.76
CA GLY A 108 -6.61 7.55 -10.22
C GLY A 108 -7.94 7.37 -10.96
N ALA A 109 -8.80 6.48 -10.48
CA ALA A 109 -10.16 6.30 -10.98
C ALA A 109 -11.11 7.44 -10.56
N GLY A 110 -10.74 8.23 -9.55
CA GLY A 110 -11.56 9.33 -9.01
C GLY A 110 -12.53 8.91 -7.89
N PHE A 111 -12.37 7.72 -7.31
CA PHE A 111 -13.18 7.24 -6.20
C PHE A 111 -12.67 7.79 -4.85
N TYR A 112 -12.80 9.10 -4.64
CA TYR A 112 -12.25 9.78 -3.47
C TYR A 112 -12.86 9.32 -2.14
N VAL A 113 -14.17 9.06 -2.10
CA VAL A 113 -14.85 8.56 -0.90
C VAL A 113 -14.30 7.19 -0.52
N LEU A 114 -14.18 6.29 -1.50
CA LEU A 114 -13.60 4.97 -1.29
C LEU A 114 -12.14 5.04 -0.83
N ALA A 115 -11.33 5.90 -1.46
CA ALA A 115 -9.95 6.12 -1.08
C ALA A 115 -9.83 6.66 0.36
N GLY A 116 -10.65 7.65 0.72
CA GLY A 116 -10.65 8.25 2.06
C GLY A 116 -11.05 7.25 3.15
N LEU A 117 -12.14 6.49 2.93
CA LEU A 117 -12.57 5.44 3.85
C LEU A 117 -11.52 4.33 3.99
N SER A 118 -10.94 3.88 2.87
CA SER A 118 -9.91 2.83 2.88
C SER A 118 -8.65 3.29 3.60
N LEU A 119 -8.24 4.54 3.42
CA LEU A 119 -7.12 5.14 4.14
C LEU A 119 -7.40 5.20 5.65
N ALA A 120 -8.59 5.69 6.04
CA ALA A 120 -8.98 5.80 7.44
C ALA A 120 -8.99 4.44 8.14
N LEU A 121 -9.55 3.41 7.51
CA LEU A 121 -9.54 2.04 8.03
C LEU A 121 -8.11 1.48 8.12
N SER A 122 -7.28 1.71 7.10
CA SER A 122 -5.90 1.22 7.07
C SER A 122 -5.04 1.86 8.17
N LEU A 123 -5.16 3.17 8.37
CA LEU A 123 -4.53 3.88 9.49
C LEU A 123 -5.08 3.40 10.83
N GLY A 124 -6.38 3.16 10.92
CA GLY A 124 -7.03 2.57 12.09
C GLY A 124 -6.37 1.25 12.49
N VAL A 125 -6.16 0.34 11.53
CA VAL A 125 -5.50 -0.95 11.78
C VAL A 125 -4.05 -0.79 12.24
N THR A 126 -3.24 0.02 11.55
CA THR A 126 -1.81 0.16 11.88
C THR A 126 -1.57 0.89 13.21
N LEU A 127 -2.38 1.91 13.50
CA LEU A 127 -2.32 2.66 14.75
C LEU A 127 -2.89 1.87 15.93
N LEU A 128 -4.06 1.23 15.77
CA LEU A 128 -4.70 0.44 16.82
C LEU A 128 -3.83 -0.76 17.20
N PHE A 129 -3.33 -1.52 16.21
CA PHE A 129 -2.49 -2.68 16.49
C PHE A 129 -1.25 -2.31 17.31
N THR A 130 -0.64 -1.17 16.99
CA THR A 130 0.46 -0.63 17.79
C THR A 130 0.01 -0.31 19.22
N TRP A 131 -1.09 0.41 19.34
CA TRP A 131 -1.56 0.87 20.64
C TRP A 131 -1.86 -0.32 21.56
N VAL A 132 -2.51 -1.36 21.03
CA VAL A 132 -2.77 -2.62 21.74
C VAL A 132 -1.47 -3.31 22.13
N MET A 133 -0.54 -3.49 21.19
CA MET A 133 0.76 -4.12 21.46
C MET A 133 1.60 -3.37 22.50
N ARG A 134 1.47 -2.04 22.62
CA ARG A 134 2.14 -1.26 23.67
C ARG A 134 1.50 -1.45 25.06
N ARG A 135 0.23 -1.84 25.11
CA ARG A 135 -0.53 -2.03 26.37
C ARG A 135 -0.44 -3.45 26.92
N VAL A 136 -0.12 -4.43 26.08
CA VAL A 136 0.04 -5.83 26.49
C VAL A 136 1.53 -6.10 26.70
N PRO A 137 2.02 -6.28 27.94
CA PRO A 137 3.36 -6.78 28.17
C PRO A 137 3.44 -8.19 27.59
N VAL A 138 4.31 -8.38 26.59
CA VAL A 138 4.59 -9.71 26.04
C VAL A 138 5.50 -10.42 27.04
N THR A 139 4.91 -11.05 28.04
CA THR A 139 5.57 -11.98 28.95
C THR A 139 5.94 -13.23 28.14
N GLY A 140 7.21 -13.39 27.78
CA GLY A 140 7.65 -14.57 27.02
C GLY A 140 8.99 -14.48 26.29
N LYS A 141 9.62 -13.30 26.18
CA LYS A 141 10.98 -13.17 25.63
C LYS A 141 12.10 -13.11 26.69
N ALA A 142 11.75 -13.16 27.97
CA ALA A 142 12.73 -13.21 29.05
C ALA A 142 13.28 -14.63 29.26
N GLU A 143 12.47 -15.68 29.10
CA GLU A 143 12.88 -17.07 29.35
C GLU A 143 13.85 -17.65 28.29
N GLU A 144 13.74 -17.25 27.01
CA GLU A 144 14.68 -17.72 25.96
C GLU A 144 16.09 -17.14 26.07
N ARG A 145 16.28 -16.01 26.79
CA ARG A 145 17.62 -15.44 27.02
C ARG A 145 18.34 -16.14 28.17
N GLU A 146 17.63 -16.63 29.16
CA GLU A 146 18.23 -17.36 30.30
C GLU A 146 18.56 -18.82 29.92
N ALA A 147 17.77 -19.45 29.05
CA ALA A 147 18.01 -20.84 28.61
C ALA A 147 19.13 -21.02 27.56
N GLY A 148 19.68 -19.93 27.01
CA GLY A 148 20.80 -19.97 26.06
C GLY A 148 22.17 -19.63 26.67
N GLU A 149 22.20 -19.31 27.97
CA GLU A 149 23.41 -18.96 28.73
C GLU A 149 23.83 -20.06 29.72
N GLU A 150 23.07 -21.17 29.84
CA GLU A 150 23.42 -22.40 30.56
C GLU A 150 23.93 -23.51 29.62
#